data_AF-A0A7J7LUB1-F1
#
_entry.id   AF-A0A7J7LUB1-F1
#
_cell.length_a   1.000
_cell.length_b   1.000
_cell.length_c   1.000
_cell.angle_alpha   90.00
_cell.angle_beta   90.00
_cell.angle_gamma   90.00
#
_symmetry.space_group_name_H-M   'P 1'
#
loop_
_entity.id
_entity.type
_entity.pdbx_description
1 polymer ?
#
loop_
_entity_poly.entity_id
_entity_poly.type
_entity_poly.pdbx_seq_one_letter_code
_entity_poly.pdbx_strand_id
1 'polypeptide(L)' 'MQIDVDIGSSTVANGVLGLVCGVITTLVVDMAFLVQAHSLDELPERLIGAVRVSHVELKSAIVPTLELDPSPSESNR' A
#
# COMPACT_ATOMS: atom_id res chain seq x y z
N MET A 1 -8.59 20.25 -3.64
CA MET A 1 -8.16 19.86 -2.28
C MET A 1 -8.05 18.36 -2.27
N GLN A 2 -6.86 17.82 -1.99
CA GLN A 2 -6.63 16.39 -1.81
C GLN A 2 -6.82 16.05 -0.33
N ILE A 3 -7.38 14.88 -0.03
CA ILE A 3 -7.58 14.40 1.34
C ILE A 3 -6.91 13.03 1.43
N ASP A 4 -5.83 12.96 2.20
CA ASP A 4 -5.13 11.72 2.48
C ASP A 4 -5.72 11.07 3.74
N VAL A 5 -5.99 9.77 3.68
CA VAL A 5 -6.50 8.99 4.82
C VAL A 5 -5.45 7.95 5.18
N ASP A 6 -4.75 8.17 6.30
CA ASP A 6 -3.86 7.17 6.87
C ASP A 6 -4.64 6.16 7.73
N ILE A 7 -4.45 4.88 7.44
CA ILE A 7 -5.07 3.76 8.14
C ILE A 7 -4.04 3.01 9.02
N GLY A 8 -2.73 3.14 8.75
CA GLY A 8 -1.69 2.38 9.43
C GLY A 8 -1.50 2.76 10.90
N SER A 9 -1.81 4.01 11.25
CA SER A 9 -1.78 4.52 12.62
C SER A 9 -3.05 4.20 13.44
N SER A 10 -4.09 3.61 12.83
CA SER A 10 -5.35 3.32 13.50
C SER A 10 -5.30 2.03 14.34
N THR A 11 -5.45 2.16 15.66
CA THR A 11 -5.58 1.02 16.58
C THR A 11 -6.74 0.09 16.18
N VAL A 12 -7.84 0.66 15.67
CA VAL A 12 -8.99 -0.13 15.21
C VAL A 12 -8.63 -0.92 13.96
N ALA A 13 -7.94 -0.29 13.00
CA ALA A 13 -7.51 -0.99 11.79
C ALA A 13 -6.53 -2.13 12.11
N ASN A 14 -5.60 -1.91 13.04
CA ASN A 14 -4.70 -2.95 13.51
C ASN A 14 -5.45 -4.13 14.19
N GLY A 15 -6.49 -3.84 14.97
CA GLY A 15 -7.36 -4.87 15.54
C GLY A 15 -8.09 -5.69 14.49
N VAL A 16 -8.64 -5.03 13.45
CA VAL A 16 -9.32 -5.69 12.33
C VAL A 16 -8.34 -6.54 11.53
N LEU A 17 -7.13 -6.03 11.25
CA LEU A 17 -6.09 -6.78 10.54
C LEU A 17 -5.75 -8.09 11.26
N GLY A 18 -5.62 -8.06 12.59
CA GLY A 18 -5.38 -9.27 13.39
C GLY A 18 -6.47 -10.33 13.22
N LEU A 19 -7.74 -9.92 13.15
CA LEU A 19 -8.86 -10.83 12.88
C LEU A 19 -8.82 -11.39 11.45
N VAL A 20 -8.57 -10.53 10.47
CA VAL A 20 -8.56 -10.89 9.05
C VAL A 20 -7.40 -11.83 8.71
N CYS A 21 -6.25 -11.70 9.37
CA CYS A 21 -5.11 -12.61 9.19
C CYS A 21 -5.47 -14.09 9.43
N GLY A 22 -6.41 -14.38 10.34
CA GLY A 22 -6.87 -15.74 10.61
C GLY A 22 -7.75 -16.34 9.49
N VAL A 23 -8.35 -15.48 8.66
CA VAL A 23 -9.28 -15.85 7.56
C VAL A 23 -8.83 -15.29 6.22
N ILE A 24 -7.54 -14.98 6.08
CA ILE A 24 -6.99 -14.21 4.96
C ILE A 24 -7.20 -14.88 3.60
N THR A 25 -7.28 -16.21 3.56
CA THR A 25 -7.56 -16.99 2.36
C THR A 25 -8.98 -16.79 1.81
N THR A 26 -9.89 -16.21 2.60
CA THR A 26 -11.23 -15.82 2.13
C THR A 26 -11.34 -14.33 1.81
N LEU A 27 -10.29 -13.55 2.09
CA LEU A 27 -10.26 -12.14 1.77
C LEU A 27 -10.19 -11.95 0.25
N VAL A 28 -11.02 -11.02 -0.24
CA VAL A 28 -10.96 -10.50 -1.59
C VAL A 28 -10.70 -9.00 -1.48
N VAL A 29 -9.63 -8.52 -2.12
CA VAL A 29 -9.23 -7.11 -2.13
C VAL A 29 -9.26 -6.60 -3.56
N ASP A 30 -10.00 -5.53 -3.80
CA ASP A 30 -10.01 -4.81 -5.07
C ASP A 30 -9.17 -3.54 -4.92
N MET A 31 -8.15 -3.40 -5.77
CA MET A 31 -7.26 -2.25 -5.79
C MET A 31 -7.30 -1.59 -7.16
N ALA A 32 -7.28 -0.26 -7.18
CA ALA A 32 -7.26 0.57 -8.37
C ALA A 32 -5.98 1.39 -8.39
N PHE A 33 -5.33 1.47 -9.56
CA PHE A 33 -4.12 2.25 -9.77
C PHE A 33 -4.45 3.50 -10.58
N LEU A 34 -4.07 4.65 -10.05
CA LEU A 34 -4.32 5.95 -10.65
C LEU A 34 -2.98 6.68 -10.86
N VAL A 35 -2.93 7.60 -11.83
CA VAL A 35 -1.80 8.54 -11.95
C VAL A 35 -2.00 9.66 -10.93
N GLN A 36 -0.98 9.91 -10.10
CA GLN A 36 -1.02 11.03 -9.15
C GLN A 36 -1.03 12.37 -9.90
N ALA A 37 -1.95 13.26 -9.51
CA ALA A 37 -1.95 14.65 -9.98
C ALA A 37 -0.93 15.49 -9.19
N HIS A 38 -0.19 16.36 -9.88
CA HIS A 38 0.76 17.32 -9.31
C HIS A 38 0.20 18.75 -9.26
N SER A 39 -0.89 19.02 -9.99
CA SER A 39 -1.58 20.32 -9.99
C SER A 39 -3.11 20.16 -9.98
N LEU A 40 -3.83 21.26 -9.67
CA LEU A 40 -5.29 21.22 -9.53
C LEU A 40 -6.03 20.98 -10.85
N ASP A 41 -5.46 21.36 -11.98
CA ASP A 41 -6.01 21.17 -13.33
C ASP A 41 -5.89 19.73 -13.83
N GLU A 42 -5.02 18.93 -13.20
CA GLU A 42 -4.88 17.50 -13.49
C GLU A 42 -5.91 16.63 -12.75
N LEU A 43 -6.69 17.22 -11.84
CA LEU A 43 -7.74 16.54 -11.12
C LEU A 43 -9.03 16.40 -11.96
N PRO A 44 -9.78 15.30 -11.79
CA PRO A 44 -9.49 14.16 -10.92
C PRO A 44 -8.47 13.19 -11.54
N GLU A 45 -7.78 12.44 -10.69
CA GLU A 45 -6.88 11.36 -11.10
C GLU A 45 -7.64 10.30 -11.92
N ARG A 46 -7.01 9.80 -12.98
CA ARG A 46 -7.62 8.81 -13.89
C ARG A 46 -7.18 7.39 -13.55
N LEU A 47 -8.14 6.47 -13.55
CA LEU A 47 -7.90 5.03 -13.38
C LEU A 47 -7.10 4.48 -14.56
N ILE A 48 -5.93 3.91 -14.27
CA ILE A 48 -5.09 3.19 -15.23
C ILE A 48 -5.56 1.74 -15.35
N GLY A 49 -5.95 1.15 -14.23
CA GLY A 49 -6.43 -0.22 -14.16
C GLY A 49 -6.73 -0.63 -12.73
N ALA A 50 -7.33 -1.80 -12.57
CA ALA A 50 -7.64 -2.39 -11.29
C ALA A 50 -7.17 -3.84 -11.23
N VAL A 51 -6.84 -4.30 -10.03
CA VAL A 51 -6.48 -5.68 -9.74
C VAL A 51 -7.37 -6.19 -8.61
N ARG A 52 -7.84 -7.42 -8.76
CA ARG A 52 -8.46 -8.18 -7.68
C ARG A 52 -7.45 -9.17 -7.16
N VAL A 53 -7.22 -9.14 -5.85
CA VAL A 53 -6.44 -10.14 -5.13
C VAL A 53 -7.42 -10.99 -4.32
N SER A 54 -7.31 -12.31 -4.44
CA SER A 54 -8.17 -13.25 -3.71
C SER A 54 -7.38 -14.47 -3.28
N HIS A 55 -7.85 -15.17 -2.25
CA HIS A 55 -7.22 -16.40 -1.76
C HIS A 55 -5.73 -16.22 -1.42
N VAL A 56 -5.42 -15.13 -0.72
CA VAL A 56 -4.04 -14.78 -0.35
C VAL A 56 -3.50 -15.77 0.67
N GLU A 57 -2.37 -16.39 0.36
CA GLU A 57 -1.64 -17.27 1.27
C GLU A 57 -0.46 -16.54 1.91
N LEU A 58 -0.62 -16.06 3.14
CA LEU A 58 0.47 -15.33 3.82
C LEU A 58 1.72 -16.19 4.08
N LYS A 59 1.58 -17.53 4.12
CA LYS A 59 2.70 -18.45 4.34
C LYS A 59 3.67 -18.51 3.16
N SER A 60 3.22 -18.18 1.95
CA SER A 60 4.07 -18.12 0.76
C SER A 60 4.68 -16.73 0.53
N ALA A 61 4.47 -15.78 1.45
CA ALA A 61 5.00 -14.44 1.32
C ALA A 61 6.54 -14.46 1.35
N ILE A 62 7.14 -13.77 0.37
CA ILE A 62 8.60 -13.56 0.31
C ILE A 62 8.85 -12.16 0.84
N VAL A 63 9.81 -12.03 1.77
CA VAL A 63 10.26 -10.72 2.23
C VAL A 63 10.89 -9.99 1.04
N PRO A 64 10.34 -8.85 0.60
CA PRO A 64 10.92 -8.12 -0.50
C PRO A 64 12.33 -7.67 -0.13
N THR A 65 13.31 -7.98 -0.97
CA THR A 65 14.63 -7.33 -0.90
C THR A 65 14.47 -5.94 -1.48
N LEU A 66 14.15 -4.97 -0.63
CA LEU A 66 14.19 -3.57 -0.99
C LEU A 66 15.65 -3.12 -0.85
N GLU A 67 16.32 -2.87 -1.97
CA GLU A 67 17.58 -2.12 -1.94
C GLU A 67 17.24 -0.72 -1.45
N LEU A 68 17.36 -0.52 -0.14
CA LEU A 68 17.43 0.81 0.44
C LEU A 68 18.73 1.41 -0.08
N ASP A 69 18.63 2.45 -0.91
CA ASP A 69 19.79 3.23 -1.33
C ASP A 69 20.69 3.48 -0.11
N PRO A 70 21.98 3.13 -0.16
CA PRO A 70 22.87 3.41 0.95
C PRO A 70 22.88 4.92 1.17
N SER A 71 22.52 5.34 2.38
CA SER A 71 22.63 6.72 2.87
C SER A 71 23.94 7.35 2.38
N PRO A 72 23.94 8.61 1.91
CA PRO A 72 25.14 9.25 1.41
C PRO A 72 26.19 9.20 2.51
N SER A 73 27.32 8.54 2.21
CA SER A 73 28.51 8.56 3.05
C SER A 73 28.80 10.01 3.42
N GLU A 74 28.88 10.30 4.72
CA GLU A 74 29.49 11.53 5.24
C GLU A 74 30.89 11.64 4.62
N SER A 75 31.00 12.42 3.56
CA SER A 75 32.27 12.81 2.97
C SER A 75 32.91 13.79 3.94
N ASN A 76 33.70 13.24 4.86
CA ASN A 76 34.70 13.97 5.63
C ASN A 76 35.63 14.73 4.67
N ARG A 77 35.36 16.03 4.47
CA ARG A 77 36.31 17.06 4.06
C ARG A 77 35.90 18.41 4.65
#